data_AF-A0A9N9DMW3-F1
#
_entry.id   AF-A0A9N9DMW3-F1
#
_cell.length_a   1.000
_cell.length_b   1.000
_cell.length_c   1.000
_cell.angle_alpha   90.00
_cell.angle_beta   90.00
_cell.angle_gamma   90.00
#
_symmetry.space_group_name_H-M   'P 1'
#
loop_
_entity.id
_entity.type
_entity.pdbx_description
1 polymer ?
#
loop_
_entity_poly.entity_id
_entity_poly.type
_entity_poly.pdbx_seq_one_letter_code
_entity_poly.pdbx_strand_id
1 'polypeptide(L)'
;TLITQAVQETSCTLEILHFRLDDFTQAFTNLHTIKKMSLGLITDETLASFKQNKDKRKYAALIHHNIITAIYKKLWITSRITQHDLIFQPPPPLRPPAMMKTNPLNPTFLNNKIHQYITNGQFSLNFLLKD
;
A
#
# COMPACT_ATOMS: atom_id res chain seq x y z
N THR A 1 -23.02 -11.08 -1.21
CA THR A 1 -21.95 -10.23 -1.78
C THR A 1 -21.18 -9.54 -0.64
N LEU A 2 -20.06 -8.86 -0.92
CA LEU A 2 -19.35 -8.09 0.13
C LEU A 2 -20.22 -6.98 0.73
N ILE A 3 -21.08 -6.41 -0.10
CA ILE A 3 -22.06 -5.39 0.27
C ILE A 3 -23.06 -5.96 1.29
N THR A 4 -23.65 -7.12 1.01
CA THR A 4 -24.61 -7.76 1.94
C THR A 4 -23.97 -8.13 3.27
N GLN A 5 -22.73 -8.64 3.26
CA GLN A 5 -21.99 -8.96 4.48
C GLN A 5 -21.74 -7.73 5.35
N ALA A 6 -21.26 -6.63 4.75
CA ALA A 6 -21.00 -5.40 5.50
C ALA A 6 -22.26 -4.81 6.14
N VAL A 7 -23.40 -4.86 5.44
CA VAL A 7 -24.69 -4.41 5.99
C VAL A 7 -25.18 -5.34 7.09
N GLN A 8 -25.03 -6.65 6.94
CA GLN A 8 -25.40 -7.63 7.97
C GLN A 8 -24.56 -7.49 9.23
N GLU A 9 -23.24 -7.37 9.12
CA GLU A 9 -22.35 -7.11 10.25
C GLU A 9 -22.75 -5.84 10.99
N THR A 10 -22.96 -4.74 10.25
CA THR A 10 -23.38 -3.46 10.85
C THR A 10 -24.75 -3.58 11.54
N SER A 11 -25.68 -4.32 10.94
CA SER A 11 -27.01 -4.58 11.51
C SER A 11 -26.91 -5.39 12.82
N CYS A 12 -26.06 -6.41 12.85
CA CYS A 12 -25.81 -7.22 14.05
C CYS A 12 -25.14 -6.40 15.16
N THR A 13 -24.13 -5.60 14.84
CA THR A 13 -23.44 -4.76 15.83
C THR A 13 -24.34 -3.68 16.42
N LEU A 14 -25.24 -3.12 15.62
CA LEU A 14 -26.15 -2.05 16.06
C LEU A 14 -27.49 -2.58 16.59
N GLU A 15 -27.73 -3.89 16.51
CA GLU A 15 -29.01 -4.54 16.82
C GLU A 15 -30.21 -3.95 16.03
N ILE A 16 -29.97 -3.51 14.79
CA ILE A 16 -30.99 -2.91 13.92
C ILE A 16 -31.41 -3.92 12.86
N LEU A 17 -32.73 -4.14 12.75
CA LEU A 17 -33.29 -4.94 11.68
C LEU A 17 -33.17 -4.22 10.32
N HIS A 18 -32.48 -4.86 9.39
CA HIS A 18 -32.50 -4.50 7.98
C HIS A 18 -33.72 -5.12 7.28
N PHE A 19 -34.15 -4.48 6.21
CA PHE A 19 -35.28 -4.88 5.38
C PHE A 19 -34.84 -4.80 3.92
N ARG A 20 -35.26 -5.70 3.02
CA ARG A 20 -34.95 -5.62 1.58
C ARG A 20 -33.47 -5.34 1.25
N LEU A 21 -32.60 -6.24 1.73
CA LEU A 21 -31.16 -6.15 1.52
C LEU A 21 -30.77 -6.25 0.02
N ASP A 22 -31.54 -7.02 -0.75
CA ASP A 22 -31.32 -7.23 -2.17
C ASP A 22 -31.53 -5.95 -2.97
N ASP A 23 -32.63 -5.23 -2.72
CA ASP A 23 -32.92 -3.93 -3.34
C ASP A 23 -31.78 -2.93 -3.10
N PHE A 24 -31.29 -2.85 -1.85
CA PHE A 24 -30.15 -2.00 -1.50
C PHE A 24 -28.89 -2.41 -2.27
N THR A 25 -28.60 -3.70 -2.33
CA THR A 25 -27.40 -4.22 -3.00
C THR A 25 -27.45 -3.93 -4.50
N GLN A 26 -28.62 -4.08 -5.12
CA GLN A 26 -28.83 -3.77 -6.53
C GLN A 26 -28.69 -2.27 -6.81
N ALA A 27 -29.30 -1.42 -5.98
CA ALA A 27 -29.18 0.04 -6.10
C ALA A 27 -27.73 0.50 -5.94
N PHE A 28 -27.03 0.02 -4.91
CA PHE A 28 -25.62 0.31 -4.66
C PHE A 28 -24.74 -0.11 -5.84
N THR A 29 -24.97 -1.33 -6.37
CA THR A 29 -24.21 -1.85 -7.51
C THR A 29 -24.48 -1.04 -8.77
N ASN A 30 -25.74 -0.71 -9.06
CA ASN A 30 -26.12 0.10 -10.21
C ASN A 30 -25.47 1.49 -10.16
N LEU A 31 -25.52 2.15 -8.99
CA LEU A 31 -25.00 3.50 -8.85
C LEU A 31 -23.47 3.57 -8.97
N HIS A 32 -22.74 2.69 -8.28
CA HIS A 32 -21.28 2.76 -8.23
C HIS A 32 -20.59 1.99 -9.36
N THR A 33 -21.20 0.92 -9.87
CA THR A 33 -20.60 0.08 -10.92
C THR A 33 -21.06 0.51 -12.31
N ILE A 34 -22.37 0.66 -12.51
CA ILE A 34 -22.94 0.96 -13.84
C ILE A 34 -22.86 2.46 -14.13
N LYS A 35 -23.35 3.30 -13.21
CA LYS A 35 -23.27 4.77 -13.35
C LYS A 35 -21.88 5.34 -13.03
N LYS A 36 -20.92 4.50 -12.61
CA LYS A 36 -19.53 4.86 -12.28
C LYS A 36 -19.38 6.01 -11.27
N MET A 37 -20.35 6.15 -10.36
CA MET A 37 -20.27 7.17 -9.31
C MET A 37 -19.29 6.75 -8.21
N SER A 38 -18.63 7.71 -7.58
CA SER A 38 -17.66 7.45 -6.52
C SER A 38 -18.31 6.70 -5.35
N LEU A 39 -17.60 5.69 -4.81
CA LEU A 39 -18.13 4.82 -3.74
C LEU A 39 -18.48 5.58 -2.45
N GLY A 40 -17.91 6.77 -2.23
CA GLY A 40 -18.20 7.61 -1.07
C GLY A 40 -19.44 8.51 -1.25
N LEU A 41 -20.07 8.53 -2.42
CA LEU A 41 -21.24 9.35 -2.67
C LEU A 41 -22.50 8.65 -2.17
N ILE A 42 -23.09 9.22 -1.13
CA ILE A 42 -24.34 8.73 -0.54
C ILE A 42 -25.51 9.46 -1.20
N THR A 43 -26.39 8.70 -1.83
CA THR A 43 -27.65 9.16 -2.41
C THR A 43 -28.83 8.48 -1.73
N ASP A 44 -30.04 8.99 -1.94
CA ASP A 44 -31.27 8.40 -1.40
C ASP A 44 -31.48 6.94 -1.88
N GLU A 45 -31.03 6.60 -3.09
CA GLU A 45 -31.07 5.24 -3.65
C GLU A 45 -30.13 4.27 -2.89
N THR A 46 -29.09 4.80 -2.24
CA THR A 46 -28.04 4.04 -1.54
C THR A 46 -28.14 4.17 -0.02
N LEU A 47 -29.30 4.57 0.50
CA LEU A 47 -29.56 4.50 1.93
C LEU A 47 -29.89 3.07 2.31
N ALA A 48 -29.18 2.54 3.32
CA ALA A 48 -29.45 1.19 3.81
C ALA A 48 -30.92 1.08 4.25
N SER A 49 -31.55 0.00 3.83
CA SER A 49 -32.97 -0.22 4.05
C SER A 49 -33.25 -0.67 5.49
N PHE A 50 -33.16 0.25 6.44
CA PHE A 50 -33.62 0.03 7.82
C PHE A 50 -35.11 0.33 7.97
N LYS A 51 -35.73 -0.23 9.01
CA LYS A 51 -37.17 -0.04 9.29
C LYS A 51 -37.52 1.42 9.57
N GLN A 52 -36.65 2.16 10.27
CA GLN A 52 -36.88 3.58 10.57
C GLN A 52 -36.05 4.49 9.65
N ASN A 53 -36.70 5.49 9.05
CA ASN A 53 -36.02 6.47 8.19
C ASN A 53 -34.91 7.26 8.91
N LYS A 54 -35.04 7.47 10.23
CA LYS A 54 -34.02 8.13 11.05
C LYS A 54 -32.71 7.33 11.04
N ASP A 55 -32.80 6.01 11.18
CA ASP A 55 -31.63 5.13 11.21
C ASP A 55 -30.96 5.05 9.85
N LYS A 56 -31.74 5.09 8.76
CA LYS A 56 -31.20 5.11 7.38
C LYS A 56 -30.19 6.24 7.20
N ARG A 57 -30.54 7.46 7.61
CA ARG A 57 -29.67 8.63 7.47
C ARG A 57 -28.54 8.63 8.50
N LYS A 58 -28.85 8.26 9.75
CA LYS A 58 -27.89 8.24 10.86
C LYS A 58 -26.70 7.32 10.58
N TYR A 59 -26.95 6.14 10.01
CA TYR A 59 -25.93 5.11 9.82
C TYR A 59 -25.47 4.94 8.37
N ALA A 60 -25.98 5.73 7.41
CA ALA A 60 -25.58 5.63 6.00
C ALA A 60 -24.06 5.72 5.82
N ALA A 61 -23.43 6.72 6.42
CA ALA A 61 -21.99 6.92 6.30
C ALA A 61 -21.18 5.74 6.86
N LEU A 62 -21.60 5.18 8.00
CA LEU A 62 -20.96 4.02 8.60
C LEU A 62 -21.04 2.78 7.69
N ILE A 63 -22.21 2.54 7.10
CA ILE A 63 -22.43 1.39 6.22
C ILE A 63 -21.62 1.52 4.94
N HIS A 64 -21.65 2.69 4.31
CA HIS A 64 -20.83 2.99 3.14
C HIS A 64 -19.34 2.81 3.46
N HIS A 65 -18.87 3.32 4.60
CA HIS A 65 -17.51 3.12 5.05
C HIS A 65 -17.15 1.63 5.23
N ASN A 66 -18.03 0.84 5.82
CA ASN A 66 -17.82 -0.59 6.03
C ASN A 66 -17.78 -1.35 4.69
N ILE A 67 -18.68 -1.03 3.76
CA ILE A 67 -18.69 -1.61 2.41
C ILE A 67 -17.39 -1.27 1.67
N ILE A 68 -17.00 0.01 1.67
CA ILE A 68 -15.76 0.48 1.03
C ILE A 68 -14.56 -0.23 1.64
N THR A 69 -14.49 -0.30 2.97
CA THR A 69 -13.39 -0.97 3.68
C THR A 69 -13.34 -2.46 3.36
N ALA A 70 -14.49 -3.14 3.27
CA ALA A 70 -14.57 -4.53 2.87
C ALA A 70 -14.12 -4.75 1.42
N ILE A 71 -14.51 -3.85 0.50
CA ILE A 71 -14.05 -3.85 -0.90
C ILE A 71 -12.54 -3.66 -0.96
N TYR A 72 -11.98 -2.63 -0.31
CA TYR A 72 -10.54 -2.41 -0.28
C TYR A 72 -9.81 -3.60 0.34
N LYS A 73 -10.25 -4.13 1.48
CA LYS A 73 -9.58 -5.26 2.11
C LYS A 73 -9.63 -6.54 1.26
N LYS A 74 -10.78 -6.87 0.65
CA LYS A 74 -10.95 -8.15 -0.07
C LYS A 74 -10.63 -8.11 -1.56
N LEU A 75 -10.61 -6.94 -2.20
CA LEU A 75 -10.23 -6.82 -3.62
C LEU A 75 -8.84 -6.20 -3.76
N TRP A 76 -8.57 -5.10 -3.05
CA TRP A 76 -7.30 -4.38 -3.22
C TRP A 76 -6.13 -5.13 -2.58
N ILE A 77 -6.25 -5.56 -1.32
CA ILE A 77 -5.14 -6.25 -0.63
C ILE A 77 -4.90 -7.62 -1.26
N THR A 78 -5.95 -8.39 -1.54
CA THR A 78 -5.82 -9.72 -2.17
C THR A 78 -5.26 -9.65 -3.59
N SER A 79 -5.51 -8.57 -4.36
CA SER A 79 -4.83 -8.37 -5.65
C SER A 79 -3.34 -8.05 -5.51
N ARG A 80 -2.92 -7.46 -4.39
CA ARG A 80 -1.50 -7.30 -4.04
C ARG A 80 -0.88 -8.56 -3.44
N ILE A 81 -1.72 -9.49 -2.98
CA ILE A 81 -1.38 -10.88 -2.70
C ILE A 81 -1.66 -11.74 -3.94
N THR A 82 -1.53 -11.20 -5.17
CA THR A 82 -0.91 -12.04 -6.19
C THR A 82 0.39 -12.48 -5.55
N GLN A 83 0.46 -13.77 -5.20
CA GLN A 83 1.70 -14.43 -4.89
C GLN A 83 2.74 -13.86 -5.84
N HIS A 84 3.96 -13.63 -5.36
CA HIS A 84 5.09 -13.73 -6.27
C HIS A 84 5.04 -15.17 -6.80
N ASP A 85 4.12 -15.45 -7.73
CA ASP A 85 4.22 -16.58 -8.61
C ASP A 85 5.64 -16.49 -9.13
N LEU A 86 6.34 -17.60 -9.02
CA LEU A 86 7.76 -17.78 -9.27
C LEU A 86 8.13 -17.52 -10.75
N ILE A 87 7.39 -16.66 -11.46
CA ILE A 87 7.67 -16.15 -12.80
C ILE A 87 9.04 -15.47 -12.81
N PHE A 88 9.43 -14.84 -11.70
CA PHE A 88 10.78 -14.35 -11.52
C PHE A 88 11.58 -15.36 -10.71
N GLN A 89 12.48 -16.09 -11.39
CA GLN A 89 13.55 -16.78 -10.67
C GLN A 89 14.28 -15.75 -9.81
N PRO A 90 14.51 -16.03 -8.51
CA PRO A 90 15.27 -15.14 -7.67
C PRO A 90 16.62 -14.87 -8.37
N PRO A 91 17.07 -13.60 -8.43
CA PRO A 91 18.33 -13.30 -9.08
C PRO A 91 19.43 -14.15 -8.44
N PRO A 92 20.39 -14.65 -9.23
CA PRO A 92 21.50 -15.41 -8.69
C PRO A 92 22.18 -14.59 -7.59
N PRO A 93 22.62 -15.23 -6.49
CA PRO A 93 23.22 -14.53 -5.38
C PRO A 93 24.39 -13.67 -5.88
N LEU A 94 24.40 -12.40 -5.44
CA LEU A 94 25.48 -11.47 -5.75
C LEU A 94 26.81 -12.11 -5.30
N ARG A 95 27.72 -12.33 -6.25
CA ARG A 95 29.07 -12.77 -5.90
C ARG A 95 29.74 -11.59 -5.18
N PRO A 96 30.32 -11.80 -3.99
CA PRO A 96 31.10 -10.74 -3.36
C PRO A 96 32.19 -10.30 -4.33
N PRO A 97 32.45 -8.98 -4.45
CA PRO A 97 33.50 -8.48 -5.33
C PRO A 97 34.82 -9.13 -4.92
N ALA A 98 35.55 -9.63 -5.92
CA ALA A 98 36.89 -10.17 -5.71
C ALA A 98 37.77 -9.02 -5.20
N MET A 99 38.06 -9.03 -3.89
CA MET A 99 38.99 -8.05 -3.32
C MET A 99 40.39 -8.39 -3.83
N MET A 100 40.92 -7.55 -4.71
CA MET A 100 42.34 -7.61 -5.04
C MET A 100 43.12 -7.16 -3.81
N LYS A 101 44.09 -7.97 -3.38
CA LYS A 101 45.01 -7.58 -2.32
C LYS A 101 45.75 -6.33 -2.78
N THR A 102 45.56 -5.22 -2.07
CA THR A 102 46.34 -4.01 -2.31
C THR A 102 47.80 -4.29 -2.00
N ASN A 103 48.70 -3.78 -2.84
CA ASN A 103 50.13 -3.82 -2.55
C ASN A 103 50.38 -3.11 -1.21
N PRO A 104 51.31 -3.64 -0.38
CA PRO A 104 51.64 -2.98 0.88
C PRO A 104 52.10 -1.54 0.59
N LEU A 105 51.49 -0.58 1.27
CA LEU A 105 51.87 0.83 1.18
C LEU A 105 53.33 0.97 1.60
N ASN A 106 54.18 1.41 0.68
CA ASN A 106 55.56 1.73 1.00
C ASN A 106 55.58 2.97 1.92
N PRO A 107 56.19 2.91 3.12
CA PRO A 107 56.22 4.04 4.06
C PRO A 107 56.79 5.33 3.45
N THR A 108 57.75 5.21 2.54
CA THR A 108 58.34 6.36 1.83
C THR A 108 57.36 6.99 0.84
N PHE A 109 56.58 6.19 0.13
CA PHE A 109 55.51 6.67 -0.75
C PHE A 109 54.41 7.40 0.04
N LEU A 110 54.02 6.83 1.19
CA LEU A 110 53.02 7.42 2.07
C LEU A 110 53.49 8.79 2.60
N ASN A 111 54.71 8.89 3.10
CA ASN A 111 55.26 10.17 3.60
C ASN A 111 55.33 11.24 2.50
N ASN A 112 55.76 10.87 1.29
CA ASN A 112 55.81 11.81 0.17
C ASN A 112 54.43 12.33 -0.22
N LYS A 113 53.42 11.45 -0.24
CA LYS A 113 52.04 11.82 -0.56
C LYS A 113 51.37 12.63 0.54
N ILE A 114 51.65 12.33 1.81
CA ILE A 114 51.20 13.14 2.95
C ILE A 114 51.83 14.54 2.88
N HIS A 115 53.13 14.65 2.59
CA HIS A 115 53.77 15.95 2.41
C HIS A 115 53.15 16.74 1.27
N GLN A 116 52.95 16.13 0.10
CA GLN A 116 52.26 16.79 -1.03
C GLN A 116 50.84 17.24 -0.68
N TYR A 117 50.09 16.43 0.07
CA TYR A 117 48.75 16.76 0.53
C TYR A 117 48.74 17.98 1.47
N ILE A 118 49.67 18.02 2.44
CA ILE A 118 49.86 19.14 3.37
C ILE A 118 50.25 20.41 2.59
N THR A 119 51.18 20.30 1.66
CA THR A 119 51.69 21.45 0.88
C THR A 119 50.65 22.00 -0.09
N ASN A 120 49.84 21.15 -0.72
CA ASN A 120 48.89 21.55 -1.76
C ASN A 120 47.47 21.83 -1.25
N GLY A 121 47.20 21.65 0.05
CA GLY A 121 45.93 22.00 0.68
C GLY A 121 44.71 21.28 0.10
N GLN A 122 44.87 20.07 -0.43
CA GLN A 122 43.75 19.28 -0.94
C GLN A 122 43.03 18.61 0.24
N PHE A 123 41.70 18.54 0.24
CA PHE A 123 40.91 18.07 1.41
C PHE A 123 40.30 16.67 1.25
N SER A 124 40.67 15.90 0.21
CA SER A 124 40.07 14.59 -0.06
C SER A 124 41.09 13.46 -0.08
N LEU A 125 40.82 12.42 0.73
CA LEU A 125 41.58 11.17 0.78
C LEU A 125 41.61 10.39 -0.54
N ASN A 126 40.68 10.67 -1.46
CA ASN A 126 40.62 9.99 -2.76
C ASN A 126 41.82 10.28 -3.68
N PHE A 127 42.60 11.33 -3.40
CA PHE A 127 43.81 11.68 -4.18
C PHE A 127 45.06 10.92 -3.73
N LEU A 128 45.04 10.27 -2.56
CA LEU A 128 46.19 9.51 -2.05
C LEU A 128 46.39 8.17 -2.77
N LEU A 129 45.33 7.64 -3.39
CA LEU A 129 45.29 6.30 -4.00
C LEU A 129 44.98 6.30 -5.50
N LYS A 130 44.79 7.48 -6.11
CA LYS A 130 44.74 7.61 -7.57
C LYS A 130 46.17 7.80 -8.07
N ASP A 131 46.59 6.93 -8.99
CA ASP A 131 47.85 7.04 -9.72
C ASP A 131 47.97 8.39 -10.43
#